data_AF-A0A957M8K0-F1
#
_entry.id   AF-A0A957M8K0-F1
#
_cell.length_a   1.000
_cell.length_b   1.000
_cell.length_c   1.000
_cell.angle_alpha   90.00
_cell.angle_beta   90.00
_cell.angle_gamma   90.00
#
_symmetry.space_group_name_H-M   'P 1'
#
loop_
_entity.id
_entity.type
_entity.pdbx_description
1 polymer ?
#
loop_
_entity_poly.entity_id
_entity_poly.type
_entity_poly.pdbx_seq_one_letter_code
_entity_poly.pdbx_strand_id
1 'polypeptide(L)'
;RKATASITLTRVPDPLEFGVIMTGEDGRVTQFLEKPSWGEVISDTVNTGLYVLEPEVLDLIPDNVPHDFASELFPRMLAEHMDLYGYVADGYWCDVGNIGEYMRANSDVLYGRLRLAEPIGTHLGGGIWVGENVEISPSAQLFGPIYLGNEVKIKGDVRIYGPAVIRDYTVIDNYNRIERSIIWRNNYVGESCELRGVIITRQCSVKAQVIAYEGVVIGDNCVIGEGAVLHANVKLWPHKEIEAGAMIKDSVIWGNQGRRALFSRFGVSGVVNIDLTPEFAAKLSAALGATLPKGSFVAMNRDTHRSSRMLKRALVSGLPGTGVNVWDLGSVAIPVLRHFVRQRKDTSSGIHVRLSPFDQRVVDIRIIDGQGLNQSGSSERAIERNFFREDFRRAFLDEIGVIAYAHEPITEYTDDFMRHVDAQRIRDYGFKLVCDYSHGLAGDTLADIFNGLGVDVVPLNARMDETKLAMLQGEFKDNQAKMGKIVHALGAQMGVQLDVGGEKIFLVDEQGQVLDDVTAAALLLELALYAHPGRP
;
A
#
# COMPACT_ATOMS: atom_id res chain seq x y z
N ARG A 1 55.05 10.19 4.54
CA ARG A 1 55.28 11.60 4.11
C ARG A 1 54.49 12.49 5.08
N LYS A 2 54.85 13.77 5.27
CA LYS A 2 54.06 14.70 6.10
C LYS A 2 52.88 15.24 5.28
N ALA A 3 51.85 14.41 5.10
CA ALA A 3 50.63 14.81 4.39
C ALA A 3 49.60 15.27 5.40
N THR A 4 48.86 16.35 5.11
CA THR A 4 47.72 16.76 5.94
C THR A 4 46.56 15.78 5.76
N ALA A 5 46.40 15.22 4.56
CA ALA A 5 45.47 14.12 4.28
C ALA A 5 46.01 13.18 3.20
N SER A 6 45.76 11.88 3.38
CA SER A 6 46.05 10.84 2.39
C SER A 6 44.78 10.05 2.07
N ILE A 7 44.43 9.98 0.79
CA ILE A 7 43.28 9.24 0.26
C ILE A 7 43.78 7.91 -0.30
N THR A 8 43.20 6.80 0.17
CA THR A 8 43.47 5.49 -0.41
C THR A 8 42.71 5.36 -1.73
N LEU A 9 43.42 4.99 -2.79
CA LEU A 9 42.89 4.81 -4.13
C LEU A 9 42.94 3.35 -4.55
N THR A 10 42.03 2.93 -5.41
CA THR A 10 42.08 1.64 -6.08
C THR A 10 41.84 1.80 -7.57
N ARG A 11 42.31 0.84 -8.38
CA ARG A 11 42.06 0.83 -9.82
C ARG A 11 40.82 0.00 -10.12
N VAL A 12 39.86 0.59 -10.82
CA VAL A 12 38.65 -0.11 -11.27
C VAL A 12 38.49 -0.02 -12.79
N PRO A 13 37.96 -1.07 -13.44
CA PRO A 13 37.71 -1.03 -14.89
C PRO A 13 36.65 -0.02 -15.32
N ASP A 14 35.65 0.23 -14.45
CA ASP A 14 34.58 1.19 -14.67
C ASP A 14 34.53 2.18 -13.50
N PRO A 15 35.01 3.42 -13.68
CA PRO A 15 35.09 4.41 -12.61
C PRO A 15 33.87 5.33 -12.49
N LEU A 16 32.83 5.17 -13.32
CA LEU A 16 31.73 6.15 -13.43
C LEU A 16 30.88 6.29 -12.17
N GLU A 17 30.76 5.22 -11.39
CA GLU A 17 29.96 5.21 -10.17
C GLU A 17 30.70 5.83 -8.97
N PHE A 18 31.96 6.24 -9.15
CA PHE A 18 32.86 6.65 -8.08
C PHE A 18 33.47 8.04 -8.29
N GLY A 19 34.08 8.58 -7.22
CA GLY A 19 34.93 9.76 -7.30
C GLY A 19 36.29 9.41 -7.91
N VAL A 20 36.59 9.96 -9.09
CA VAL A 20 37.87 9.79 -9.78
C VAL A 20 38.88 10.81 -9.27
N ILE A 21 40.05 10.32 -8.87
CA ILE A 21 41.13 11.14 -8.33
C ILE A 21 42.31 11.06 -9.28
N MET A 22 42.85 12.22 -9.66
CA MET A 22 44.11 12.32 -10.36
C MET A 22 45.23 12.69 -9.42
N THR A 23 46.36 12.01 -9.57
CA THR A 23 47.58 12.28 -8.82
C THR A 23 48.74 12.60 -9.76
N GLY A 24 49.61 13.52 -9.35
CA GLY A 24 50.92 13.71 -9.98
C GLY A 24 51.87 12.51 -9.74
N GLU A 25 53.05 12.54 -10.34
CA GLU A 25 54.07 11.49 -10.17
C GLU A 25 54.53 11.32 -8.71
N ASP A 26 54.47 12.40 -7.93
CA ASP A 26 54.77 12.39 -6.50
C ASP A 26 53.57 11.93 -5.67
N GLY A 27 52.43 11.55 -6.28
CA GLY A 27 51.21 11.13 -5.60
C GLY A 27 50.36 12.27 -5.04
N ARG A 28 50.73 13.55 -5.27
CA ARG A 28 49.91 14.68 -4.83
C ARG A 28 48.61 14.73 -5.64
N VAL A 29 47.48 14.91 -4.98
CA VAL A 29 46.19 15.04 -5.68
C VAL A 29 46.17 16.35 -6.46
N THR A 30 45.92 16.26 -7.77
CA THR A 30 45.85 17.42 -8.67
C THR A 30 44.41 17.76 -9.02
N GLN A 31 43.54 16.75 -9.07
CA GLN A 31 42.15 16.93 -9.44
C GLN A 31 41.28 15.86 -8.78
N PHE A 32 40.08 16.27 -8.37
CA PHE A 32 39.03 15.41 -7.85
C PHE A 32 37.78 15.60 -8.72
N LEU A 33 37.20 14.51 -9.19
CA LEU A 33 35.99 14.50 -10.02
C LEU A 33 34.99 13.51 -9.44
N GLU A 34 33.88 14.00 -8.88
CA GLU A 34 32.82 13.14 -8.36
C GLU A 34 31.91 12.66 -9.48
N LYS A 35 31.80 11.34 -9.69
CA LYS A 35 30.90 10.68 -10.65
C LYS A 35 30.97 11.27 -12.07
N PRO A 36 32.13 11.18 -12.73
CA PRO A 36 32.35 11.77 -14.04
C PRO A 36 31.53 11.05 -15.13
N SER A 37 31.25 11.77 -16.23
CA SER A 37 30.80 11.15 -17.47
C SER A 37 31.96 10.49 -18.22
N TRP A 38 31.68 9.57 -19.15
CA TRP A 38 32.71 8.89 -19.96
C TRP A 38 33.69 9.85 -20.67
N GLY A 39 33.25 11.05 -21.03
CA GLY A 39 34.11 12.07 -21.66
C GLY A 39 35.08 12.76 -20.70
N GLU A 40 34.87 12.59 -19.39
CA GLU A 40 35.63 13.21 -18.30
C GLU A 40 36.52 12.18 -17.57
N VAL A 41 36.38 10.89 -17.88
CA VAL A 41 37.20 9.81 -17.33
C VAL A 41 38.61 9.86 -17.95
N ILE A 42 39.55 10.36 -17.16
CA ILE A 42 40.97 10.48 -17.53
C ILE A 42 41.90 9.66 -16.62
N SER A 43 41.34 8.99 -15.59
CA SER A 43 42.04 8.05 -14.71
C SER A 43 41.13 6.89 -14.33
N ASP A 44 41.72 5.72 -14.05
CA ASP A 44 41.08 4.51 -13.53
C ASP A 44 41.15 4.42 -11.98
N THR A 45 41.78 5.40 -11.34
CA THR A 45 41.94 5.44 -9.88
C THR A 45 40.77 6.15 -9.21
N VAL A 46 40.08 5.41 -8.34
CA VAL A 46 38.89 5.87 -7.64
C VAL A 46 39.12 5.99 -6.14
N ASN A 47 38.37 6.90 -5.53
CA ASN A 47 38.29 7.07 -4.09
C ASN A 47 37.68 5.81 -3.43
N THR A 48 38.37 5.26 -2.43
CA THR A 48 37.93 4.06 -1.71
C THR A 48 37.10 4.34 -0.45
N GLY A 49 36.98 5.62 -0.05
CA GLY A 49 36.39 6.01 1.23
C GLY A 49 37.29 5.80 2.46
N LEU A 50 38.54 5.38 2.26
CA LEU A 50 39.53 5.15 3.33
C LEU A 50 40.56 6.27 3.35
N TYR A 51 40.61 7.00 4.46
CA TYR A 51 41.45 8.20 4.61
C TYR A 51 42.35 8.13 5.84
N VAL A 52 43.53 8.72 5.73
CA VAL A 52 44.42 9.04 6.86
C VAL A 52 44.54 10.55 6.92
N LEU A 53 44.13 11.14 8.05
CA LEU A 53 44.00 12.59 8.20
C LEU A 53 44.78 13.05 9.43
N GLU A 54 45.47 14.18 9.33
CA GLU A 54 45.93 14.91 10.51
C GLU A 54 44.71 15.56 11.21
N PRO A 55 44.67 15.63 12.56
CA PRO A 55 43.51 16.13 13.30
C PRO A 55 43.03 17.53 12.88
N GLU A 56 43.96 18.39 12.50
CA GLU A 56 43.72 19.76 12.01
C GLU A 56 42.85 19.84 10.74
N VAL A 57 42.73 18.74 9.96
CA VAL A 57 41.78 18.66 8.84
C VAL A 57 40.33 18.72 9.33
N LEU A 58 40.04 18.19 10.52
CA LEU A 58 38.69 18.15 11.07
C LEU A 58 38.20 19.55 11.47
N ASP A 59 39.12 20.48 11.77
CA ASP A 59 38.78 21.88 12.09
C ASP A 59 38.20 22.64 10.89
N LEU A 60 38.36 22.10 9.68
CA LEU A 60 37.75 22.64 8.46
C LEU A 60 36.26 22.29 8.34
N ILE A 61 35.78 21.30 9.11
CA ILE A 61 34.41 20.82 9.08
C ILE A 61 33.55 21.71 9.98
N PRO A 62 32.53 22.41 9.43
CA PRO A 62 31.68 23.29 10.23
C PRO A 62 30.80 22.54 11.23
N ASP A 63 30.67 23.09 12.44
CA ASP A 63 29.82 22.54 13.50
C ASP A 63 28.35 22.46 13.06
N ASN A 64 27.72 21.30 13.30
CA ASN A 64 26.29 21.04 13.07
C ASN A 64 25.82 21.25 11.62
N VAL A 65 26.73 21.19 10.65
CA VAL A 65 26.40 21.24 9.22
C VAL A 65 26.82 19.92 8.59
N PRO A 66 25.92 19.18 7.89
CA PRO A 66 26.32 18.04 7.08
C PRO A 66 27.39 18.46 6.10
N HIS A 67 28.54 17.79 6.11
CA HIS A 67 29.68 18.13 5.28
C HIS A 67 30.29 16.87 4.65
N ASP A 68 30.33 16.82 3.32
CA ASP A 68 30.81 15.69 2.55
C ASP A 68 32.31 15.82 2.22
N PHE A 69 33.02 14.70 2.31
CA PHE A 69 34.47 14.68 2.11
C PHE A 69 34.85 14.87 0.64
N ALA A 70 34.12 14.20 -0.26
CA ALA A 70 34.40 14.17 -1.68
C ALA A 70 33.99 15.47 -2.37
N SER A 71 32.80 16.00 -2.06
CA SER A 71 32.27 17.19 -2.73
C SER A 71 32.61 18.52 -2.05
N GLU A 72 33.01 18.53 -0.77
CA GLU A 72 33.23 19.77 -0.03
C GLU A 72 34.64 19.86 0.60
N LEU A 73 35.01 18.91 1.47
CA LEU A 73 36.25 18.99 2.23
C LEU A 73 37.49 18.92 1.34
N PHE A 74 37.65 17.88 0.52
CA PHE A 74 38.83 17.73 -0.33
C PHE A 74 38.94 18.82 -1.42
N PRO A 75 37.85 19.24 -2.09
CA PRO A 75 37.89 20.40 -2.97
C PRO A 75 38.35 21.68 -2.26
N ARG A 76 37.91 21.91 -1.01
CA ARG A 76 38.38 23.04 -0.20
C ARG A 76 39.87 22.92 0.13
N MET A 77 40.34 21.75 0.56
CA MET A 77 41.76 21.50 0.84
C MET A 77 42.64 21.73 -0.40
N LEU A 78 42.17 21.33 -1.59
CA LEU A 78 42.84 21.59 -2.85
C LEU A 78 42.89 23.09 -3.19
N ALA A 79 41.78 23.81 -2.99
CA ALA A 79 41.70 25.25 -3.19
C ALA A 79 42.59 26.04 -2.21
N GLU A 80 42.75 25.57 -0.98
CA GLU A 80 43.63 26.13 0.04
C GLU A 80 45.10 25.63 -0.07
N HIS A 81 45.41 24.87 -1.12
CA HIS A 81 46.75 24.32 -1.42
C HIS A 81 47.36 23.43 -0.32
N MET A 82 46.52 22.76 0.47
CA MET A 82 46.95 21.85 1.52
C MET A 82 47.59 20.56 0.95
N ASP A 83 48.34 19.84 1.79
CA ASP A 83 49.08 18.64 1.40
C ASP A 83 48.16 17.39 1.33
N LEU A 84 47.40 17.30 0.24
CA LEU A 84 46.52 16.17 -0.09
C LEU A 84 47.21 15.18 -1.05
N TYR A 85 47.32 13.92 -0.64
CA TYR A 85 48.00 12.87 -1.41
C TYR A 85 47.07 11.68 -1.69
N GLY A 86 47.21 11.06 -2.85
CA GLY A 86 46.57 9.79 -3.19
C GLY A 86 47.57 8.64 -3.06
N TYR A 87 47.14 7.55 -2.45
CA TYR A 87 47.91 6.31 -2.34
C TYR A 87 47.16 5.17 -3.02
N VAL A 88 47.63 4.75 -4.20
CA VAL A 88 47.07 3.59 -4.91
C VAL A 88 47.46 2.32 -4.15
N ALA A 89 46.50 1.74 -3.46
CA ALA A 89 46.72 0.55 -2.64
C ALA A 89 46.53 -0.73 -3.46
N ASP A 90 47.42 -1.70 -3.20
CA ASP A 90 47.26 -3.07 -3.66
C ASP A 90 46.43 -3.86 -2.63
N GLY A 91 45.36 -4.52 -3.07
CA GLY A 91 44.53 -5.33 -2.19
C GLY A 91 43.12 -5.53 -2.69
N TYR A 92 42.34 -6.31 -1.93
CA TYR A 92 40.91 -6.46 -2.19
C TYR A 92 40.16 -5.23 -1.72
N TRP A 93 39.38 -4.64 -2.62
CA TRP A 93 38.44 -3.59 -2.30
C TRP A 93 37.11 -3.89 -3.01
N CYS A 94 36.01 -3.70 -2.29
CA CYS A 94 34.66 -3.88 -2.80
C CYS A 94 33.76 -2.87 -2.10
N ASP A 95 33.15 -1.98 -2.87
CA ASP A 95 32.14 -1.04 -2.39
C ASP A 95 30.77 -1.72 -2.35
N VAL A 96 30.35 -2.11 -1.15
CA VAL A 96 29.08 -2.82 -0.95
C VAL A 96 27.93 -1.80 -0.87
N GLY A 97 27.61 -1.17 -2.01
CA GLY A 97 26.54 -0.18 -2.14
C GLY A 97 25.19 -0.74 -2.59
N ASN A 98 25.17 -1.97 -3.14
CA ASN A 98 23.96 -2.60 -3.66
C ASN A 98 23.92 -4.13 -3.41
N ILE A 99 22.78 -4.75 -3.71
CA ILE A 99 22.54 -6.19 -3.47
C ILE A 99 23.52 -7.07 -4.27
N GLY A 100 23.80 -6.70 -5.52
CA GLY A 100 24.72 -7.45 -6.38
C GLY A 100 26.13 -7.45 -5.82
N GLU A 101 26.64 -6.28 -5.43
CA GLU A 101 27.96 -6.15 -4.79
C GLU A 101 28.02 -6.87 -3.44
N TYR A 102 26.93 -6.85 -2.65
CA TYR A 102 26.86 -7.65 -1.42
C TYR A 102 26.98 -9.16 -1.68
N MET A 103 26.28 -9.68 -2.69
CA MET A 103 26.39 -11.10 -3.07
C MET A 103 27.78 -11.44 -3.61
N ARG A 104 28.36 -10.54 -4.41
CA ARG A 104 29.71 -10.67 -4.93
C ARG A 104 30.75 -10.71 -3.82
N ALA A 105 30.68 -9.81 -2.84
CA ALA A 105 31.60 -9.80 -1.70
C ALA A 105 31.59 -11.15 -0.95
N ASN A 106 30.41 -11.70 -0.67
CA ASN A 106 30.28 -13.02 -0.05
C ASN A 106 30.86 -14.14 -0.93
N SER A 107 30.57 -14.10 -2.23
CA SER A 107 31.12 -15.05 -3.20
C SER A 107 32.66 -14.98 -3.26
N ASP A 108 33.23 -13.77 -3.27
CA ASP A 108 34.67 -13.55 -3.33
C ASP A 108 35.39 -14.13 -2.09
N VAL A 109 34.77 -14.07 -0.91
CA VAL A 109 35.24 -14.77 0.30
C VAL A 109 35.31 -16.28 0.05
N LEU A 110 34.22 -16.86 -0.46
CA LEU A 110 34.10 -18.30 -0.67
C LEU A 110 35.06 -18.84 -1.75
N TYR A 111 35.34 -18.02 -2.76
CA TYR A 111 36.35 -18.33 -3.79
C TYR A 111 37.79 -18.03 -3.36
N GLY A 112 38.01 -17.51 -2.14
CA GLY A 112 39.34 -17.21 -1.62
C GLY A 112 40.03 -16.03 -2.30
N ARG A 113 39.27 -15.08 -2.85
CA ARG A 113 39.81 -13.89 -3.55
C ARG A 113 40.35 -12.82 -2.60
N LEU A 114 40.02 -12.91 -1.31
CA LEU A 114 40.58 -12.05 -0.27
C LEU A 114 41.32 -12.86 0.79
N ARG A 115 42.38 -12.24 1.33
CA ARG A 115 43.19 -12.82 2.40
C ARG A 115 42.57 -12.48 3.75
N LEU A 116 41.89 -13.44 4.34
CA LEU A 116 41.37 -13.33 5.70
C LEU A 116 42.48 -13.63 6.72
N ALA A 117 42.42 -12.96 7.88
CA ALA A 117 43.33 -13.22 8.99
C ALA A 117 43.13 -14.62 9.59
N GLU A 118 41.89 -15.09 9.59
CA GLU A 118 41.49 -16.39 10.11
C GLU A 118 40.65 -17.13 9.06
N PRO A 119 40.69 -18.48 9.04
CA PRO A 119 39.79 -19.28 8.22
C PRO A 119 38.32 -19.01 8.59
N ILE A 120 37.42 -19.07 7.59
CA ILE A 120 35.98 -18.85 7.83
C ILE A 120 35.29 -19.99 8.59
N GLY A 121 35.94 -21.15 8.69
CA GLY A 121 35.45 -22.34 9.39
C GLY A 121 36.32 -23.56 9.14
N THR A 122 35.80 -24.74 9.44
CA THR A 122 36.42 -26.03 9.13
C THR A 122 36.13 -26.42 7.69
N HIS A 123 37.16 -26.81 6.93
CA HIS A 123 37.00 -27.20 5.53
C HIS A 123 36.70 -28.70 5.41
N LEU A 124 35.57 -29.07 4.79
CA LEU A 124 35.17 -30.46 4.57
C LEU A 124 35.64 -31.04 3.22
N GLY A 125 36.18 -30.19 2.33
CA GLY A 125 36.51 -30.57 0.95
C GLY A 125 35.53 -29.99 -0.06
N GLY A 126 35.95 -29.94 -1.34
CA GLY A 126 35.08 -29.47 -2.44
C GLY A 126 34.65 -27.99 -2.34
N GLY A 127 35.38 -27.16 -1.59
CA GLY A 127 35.02 -25.76 -1.35
C GLY A 127 33.92 -25.56 -0.31
N ILE A 128 33.63 -26.59 0.51
CA ILE A 128 32.62 -26.55 1.56
C ILE A 128 33.29 -26.24 2.90
N TRP A 129 32.81 -25.17 3.54
CA TRP A 129 33.24 -24.70 4.85
C TRP A 129 32.10 -24.81 5.85
N VAL A 130 32.40 -25.25 7.06
CA VAL A 130 31.40 -25.43 8.13
C VAL A 130 31.84 -24.83 9.46
N GLY A 131 30.86 -24.33 10.20
CA GLY A 131 31.00 -23.98 11.61
C GLY A 131 30.94 -25.20 12.53
N GLU A 132 30.65 -24.93 13.80
CA GLU A 132 30.50 -25.96 14.84
C GLU A 132 29.11 -26.61 14.80
N ASN A 133 29.02 -27.89 15.17
CA ASN A 133 27.77 -28.65 15.33
C ASN A 133 26.84 -28.62 14.10
N VAL A 134 27.40 -28.65 12.89
CA VAL A 134 26.62 -28.72 11.65
C VAL A 134 26.16 -30.16 11.40
N GLU A 135 24.85 -30.36 11.22
CA GLU A 135 24.25 -31.65 10.87
C GLU A 135 23.91 -31.67 9.37
N ILE A 136 24.48 -32.64 8.63
CA ILE A 136 24.22 -32.83 7.20
C ILE A 136 23.69 -34.25 6.97
N SER A 137 22.50 -34.36 6.37
CA SER A 137 21.95 -35.67 5.97
C SER A 137 22.86 -36.39 4.96
N PRO A 138 23.03 -37.73 5.05
CA PRO A 138 23.78 -38.50 4.05
C PRO A 138 23.22 -38.43 2.63
N SER A 139 21.93 -38.09 2.46
CA SER A 139 21.31 -37.92 1.13
C SER A 139 21.44 -36.50 0.56
N ALA A 140 21.97 -35.54 1.33
CA ALA A 140 22.16 -34.16 0.86
C ALA A 140 23.32 -34.06 -0.15
N GLN A 141 23.14 -33.23 -1.18
CA GLN A 141 24.12 -33.00 -2.24
C GLN A 141 24.57 -31.54 -2.21
N LEU A 142 25.85 -31.32 -1.90
CA LEU A 142 26.44 -30.00 -1.74
C LEU A 142 27.50 -29.79 -2.82
N PHE A 143 27.30 -28.77 -3.66
CA PHE A 143 28.23 -28.40 -4.72
C PHE A 143 28.84 -27.04 -4.41
N GLY A 144 30.12 -27.05 -4.01
CA GLY A 144 30.82 -25.85 -3.55
C GLY A 144 30.98 -24.73 -4.61
N PRO A 145 31.36 -23.52 -4.15
CA PRO A 145 31.77 -23.23 -2.79
C PRO A 145 30.58 -22.88 -1.88
N ILE A 146 30.57 -23.39 -0.64
CA ILE A 146 29.46 -23.23 0.31
C ILE A 146 30.02 -22.94 1.70
N TYR A 147 29.36 -22.05 2.45
CA TYR A 147 29.56 -21.91 3.89
C TYR A 147 28.29 -22.26 4.66
N LEU A 148 28.43 -23.14 5.66
CA LEU A 148 27.40 -23.48 6.64
C LEU A 148 27.85 -22.97 8.03
N GLY A 149 27.07 -22.09 8.64
CA GLY A 149 27.34 -21.54 9.97
C GLY A 149 27.11 -22.55 11.09
N ASN A 150 27.28 -22.09 12.33
CA ASN A 150 27.15 -22.97 13.51
C ASN A 150 25.72 -23.48 13.67
N GLU A 151 25.55 -24.73 14.12
CA GLU A 151 24.23 -25.33 14.42
C GLU A 151 23.27 -25.35 13.20
N VAL A 152 23.82 -25.32 11.98
CA VAL A 152 23.03 -25.47 10.75
C VAL A 152 22.62 -26.92 10.57
N LYS A 153 21.37 -27.14 10.16
CA LYS A 153 20.82 -28.47 9.92
C LYS A 153 20.32 -28.59 8.48
N ILE A 154 20.97 -29.45 7.70
CA ILE A 154 20.59 -29.78 6.33
C ILE A 154 19.93 -31.16 6.33
N LYS A 155 18.63 -31.20 6.02
CA LYS A 155 17.82 -32.43 6.01
C LYS A 155 18.00 -33.22 4.70
N GLY A 156 17.17 -34.24 4.50
CA GLY A 156 17.32 -35.21 3.42
C GLY A 156 17.09 -34.63 2.03
N ASP A 157 17.90 -35.08 1.07
CA ASP A 157 17.67 -34.86 -0.36
C ASP A 157 17.67 -33.38 -0.77
N VAL A 158 18.33 -32.54 0.04
CA VAL A 158 18.60 -31.13 -0.24
C VAL A 158 19.74 -31.03 -1.26
N ARG A 159 19.58 -30.15 -2.25
CA ARG A 159 20.62 -29.80 -3.23
C ARG A 159 21.01 -28.34 -3.09
N ILE A 160 22.28 -28.09 -2.80
CA ILE A 160 22.81 -26.72 -2.69
C ILE A 160 23.91 -26.52 -3.71
N TYR A 161 23.77 -25.48 -4.54
CA TYR A 161 24.74 -25.08 -5.54
C TYR A 161 25.33 -23.72 -5.19
N GLY A 162 26.64 -23.71 -4.98
CA GLY A 162 27.41 -22.52 -4.64
C GLY A 162 27.49 -21.47 -5.76
N PRO A 163 27.97 -20.25 -5.45
CA PRO A 163 28.35 -19.78 -4.12
C PRO A 163 27.14 -19.60 -3.20
N ALA A 164 27.12 -20.26 -2.04
CA ALA A 164 26.00 -20.17 -1.11
C ALA A 164 26.46 -20.02 0.34
N VAL A 165 25.73 -19.22 1.11
CA VAL A 165 26.03 -18.94 2.52
C VAL A 165 24.77 -19.23 3.32
N ILE A 166 24.84 -20.17 4.25
CA ILE A 166 23.76 -20.46 5.20
C ILE A 166 24.31 -20.22 6.59
N ARG A 167 23.75 -19.24 7.31
CA ARG A 167 24.28 -18.78 8.60
C ARG A 167 23.62 -19.53 9.76
N ASP A 168 24.18 -19.28 10.93
CA ASP A 168 23.97 -20.01 12.18
C ASP A 168 22.49 -20.27 12.53
N TYR A 169 22.22 -21.41 13.15
CA TYR A 169 20.88 -21.82 13.64
C TYR A 169 19.80 -21.88 12.56
N THR A 170 20.19 -22.16 11.31
CA THR A 170 19.27 -22.29 10.19
C THR A 170 18.98 -23.75 9.89
N VAL A 171 17.70 -24.05 9.69
CA VAL A 171 17.25 -25.39 9.29
C VAL A 171 16.75 -25.33 7.84
N ILE A 172 17.31 -26.19 7.00
CA ILE A 172 16.84 -26.44 5.64
C ILE A 172 16.20 -27.82 5.61
N ASP A 173 14.88 -27.85 5.41
CA ASP A 173 14.10 -29.09 5.43
C ASP A 173 14.27 -29.93 4.16
N ASN A 174 13.55 -31.04 4.03
CA ASN A 174 13.77 -32.02 2.96
C ASN A 174 13.51 -31.47 1.54
N TYR A 175 14.19 -32.03 0.54
CA TYR A 175 13.94 -31.82 -0.90
C TYR A 175 14.11 -30.38 -1.41
N ASN A 176 14.82 -29.54 -0.67
CA ASN A 176 15.09 -28.15 -1.08
C ASN A 176 16.12 -28.05 -2.21
N ARG A 177 15.93 -27.07 -3.10
CA ARG A 177 16.92 -26.66 -4.11
C ARG A 177 17.34 -25.22 -3.87
N ILE A 178 18.60 -25.01 -3.49
CA ILE A 178 19.16 -23.70 -3.17
C ILE A 178 20.33 -23.41 -4.11
N GLU A 179 20.29 -22.28 -4.81
CA GLU A 179 21.32 -21.88 -5.76
C GLU A 179 21.75 -20.45 -5.51
N ARG A 180 23.06 -20.18 -5.48
CA ARG A 180 23.62 -18.82 -5.46
C ARG A 180 23.01 -17.89 -4.38
N SER A 181 22.66 -18.42 -3.20
CA SER A 181 21.81 -17.72 -2.22
C SER A 181 22.51 -17.47 -0.89
N ILE A 182 22.07 -16.43 -0.18
CA ILE A 182 22.56 -16.04 1.14
C ILE A 182 21.40 -16.09 2.13
N ILE A 183 21.48 -17.01 3.09
CA ILE A 183 20.48 -17.19 4.13
C ILE A 183 21.14 -16.86 5.47
N TRP A 184 20.61 -15.83 6.15
CA TRP A 184 21.11 -15.36 7.44
C TRP A 184 20.70 -16.30 8.58
N ARG A 185 20.88 -15.84 9.82
CA ARG A 185 20.74 -16.65 11.03
C ARG A 185 19.28 -16.87 11.41
N ASN A 186 19.03 -17.97 12.14
CA ASN A 186 17.74 -18.29 12.76
C ASN A 186 16.58 -18.46 11.75
N ASN A 187 16.86 -18.98 10.56
CA ASN A 187 15.83 -19.20 9.56
C ASN A 187 15.31 -20.64 9.56
N TYR A 188 14.05 -20.80 9.17
CA TYR A 188 13.50 -22.10 8.81
C TYR A 188 13.06 -22.07 7.35
N VAL A 189 13.58 -22.98 6.55
CA VAL A 189 13.15 -23.21 5.16
C VAL A 189 12.46 -24.56 5.09
N GLY A 190 11.15 -24.54 4.85
CA GLY A 190 10.29 -25.72 4.76
C GLY A 190 10.59 -26.60 3.55
N GLU A 191 9.84 -27.69 3.41
CA GLU A 191 10.13 -28.72 2.41
C GLU A 191 9.91 -28.25 0.96
N SER A 192 10.71 -28.78 0.04
CA SER A 192 10.51 -28.61 -1.41
C SER A 192 10.51 -27.15 -1.91
N CYS A 193 11.23 -26.23 -1.26
CA CYS A 193 11.39 -24.87 -1.76
C CYS A 193 12.46 -24.79 -2.86
N GLU A 194 12.30 -23.80 -3.73
CA GLU A 194 13.26 -23.46 -4.78
C GLU A 194 13.72 -22.02 -4.61
N LEU A 195 14.96 -21.85 -4.17
CA LEU A 195 15.57 -20.57 -3.84
C LEU A 195 16.75 -20.31 -4.79
N ARG A 196 16.60 -19.36 -5.71
CA ARG A 196 17.62 -19.07 -6.74
C ARG A 196 18.08 -17.61 -6.65
N GLY A 197 19.33 -17.37 -6.25
CA GLY A 197 19.88 -16.02 -6.18
C GLY A 197 19.19 -15.13 -5.15
N VAL A 198 18.80 -15.68 -4.00
CA VAL A 198 17.98 -14.97 -3.01
C VAL A 198 18.79 -14.58 -1.78
N ILE A 199 18.37 -13.50 -1.13
CA ILE A 199 18.85 -13.12 0.21
C ILE A 199 17.68 -13.24 1.17
N ILE A 200 17.84 -14.08 2.19
CA ILE A 200 16.91 -14.19 3.32
C ILE A 200 17.64 -13.68 4.53
N THR A 201 17.14 -12.62 5.15
CA THR A 201 17.75 -12.06 6.36
C THR A 201 17.30 -12.84 7.60
N ARG A 202 17.19 -12.26 8.79
CA ARG A 202 17.16 -13.00 10.06
C ARG A 202 15.74 -13.43 10.43
N GLN A 203 15.62 -14.54 11.15
CA GLN A 203 14.36 -14.96 11.82
C GLN A 203 13.15 -15.11 10.88
N CYS A 204 13.37 -15.52 9.63
CA CYS A 204 12.30 -15.77 8.68
C CYS A 204 11.81 -17.22 8.73
N SER A 205 10.51 -17.41 8.49
CA SER A 205 9.91 -18.72 8.29
C SER A 205 9.39 -18.84 6.86
N VAL A 206 10.14 -19.55 6.02
CA VAL A 206 9.74 -19.88 4.66
C VAL A 206 9.01 -21.23 4.73
N LYS A 207 7.71 -21.26 4.45
CA LYS A 207 6.91 -22.49 4.46
C LYS A 207 7.22 -23.35 3.22
N ALA A 208 6.60 -24.53 3.14
CA ALA A 208 6.88 -25.49 2.09
C ALA A 208 6.53 -24.97 0.68
N GLN A 209 7.17 -25.52 -0.34
CA GLN A 209 6.87 -25.27 -1.77
C GLN A 209 7.03 -23.80 -2.21
N VAL A 210 7.76 -22.98 -1.46
CA VAL A 210 8.01 -21.58 -1.85
C VAL A 210 9.01 -21.52 -3.00
N ILE A 211 8.72 -20.68 -3.99
CA ILE A 211 9.62 -20.40 -5.11
C ILE A 211 10.04 -18.94 -5.03
N ALA A 212 11.35 -18.68 -4.95
CA ALA A 212 11.90 -17.34 -4.94
C ALA A 212 13.01 -17.20 -6.00
N TYR A 213 12.80 -16.25 -6.91
CA TYR A 213 13.67 -16.01 -8.07
C TYR A 213 14.81 -15.03 -7.77
N GLU A 214 15.69 -14.84 -8.75
CA GLU A 214 16.91 -14.06 -8.62
C GLU A 214 16.66 -12.60 -8.20
N GLY A 215 17.48 -12.11 -7.26
CA GLY A 215 17.38 -10.75 -6.73
C GLY A 215 16.30 -10.55 -5.66
N VAL A 216 15.58 -11.61 -5.26
CA VAL A 216 14.64 -11.54 -4.14
C VAL A 216 15.38 -11.28 -2.83
N VAL A 217 14.90 -10.31 -2.06
CA VAL A 217 15.39 -10.02 -0.70
C VAL A 217 14.22 -10.11 0.28
N ILE A 218 14.35 -10.99 1.27
CA ILE A 218 13.37 -11.17 2.34
C ILE A 218 13.95 -10.59 3.63
N GLY A 219 13.35 -9.51 4.11
CA GLY A 219 13.75 -8.79 5.32
C GLY A 219 13.42 -9.53 6.61
N ASP A 220 13.90 -9.00 7.74
CA ASP A 220 13.89 -9.72 9.02
C ASP A 220 12.48 -10.09 9.48
N ASN A 221 12.32 -11.22 10.17
CA ASN A 221 11.05 -11.63 10.79
C ASN A 221 9.88 -11.78 9.80
N CYS A 222 10.13 -12.17 8.55
CA CYS A 222 9.07 -12.45 7.59
C CYS A 222 8.56 -13.89 7.68
N VAL A 223 7.27 -14.08 7.37
CA VAL A 223 6.64 -15.38 7.18
C VAL A 223 6.18 -15.49 5.74
N ILE A 224 6.70 -16.49 5.02
CA ILE A 224 6.34 -16.73 3.62
C ILE A 224 5.45 -17.96 3.55
N GLY A 225 4.18 -17.77 3.23
CA GLY A 225 3.18 -18.82 3.15
C GLY A 225 3.50 -19.91 2.15
N GLU A 226 2.91 -21.10 2.37
CA GLU A 226 3.15 -22.29 1.57
C GLU A 226 2.81 -22.05 0.10
N GLY A 227 3.65 -22.52 -0.82
CA GLY A 227 3.41 -22.39 -2.26
C GLY A 227 3.51 -20.96 -2.81
N ALA A 228 3.96 -19.98 -2.03
CA ALA A 228 4.11 -18.61 -2.50
C ALA A 228 5.23 -18.49 -3.55
N VAL A 229 5.04 -17.59 -4.52
CA VAL A 229 5.97 -17.34 -5.62
C VAL A 229 6.44 -15.89 -5.58
N LEU A 230 7.72 -15.67 -5.30
CA LEU A 230 8.37 -14.35 -5.29
C LEU A 230 9.15 -14.15 -6.59
N HIS A 231 8.68 -13.25 -7.45
CA HIS A 231 9.34 -12.93 -8.72
C HIS A 231 10.66 -12.18 -8.54
N ALA A 232 11.45 -12.15 -9.62
CA ALA A 232 12.77 -11.55 -9.62
C ALA A 232 12.76 -10.10 -9.11
N ASN A 233 13.79 -9.73 -8.35
CA ASN A 233 13.99 -8.39 -7.77
C ASN A 233 12.93 -7.92 -6.75
N VAL A 234 12.05 -8.80 -6.26
CA VAL A 234 11.10 -8.47 -5.19
C VAL A 234 11.82 -8.28 -3.85
N LYS A 235 11.52 -7.18 -3.16
CA LYS A 235 12.03 -6.89 -1.82
C LYS A 235 10.88 -6.91 -0.82
N LEU A 236 10.95 -7.79 0.16
CA LEU A 236 10.05 -7.80 1.32
C LEU A 236 10.77 -7.08 2.45
N TRP A 237 10.19 -6.02 2.98
CA TRP A 237 10.71 -5.35 4.17
C TRP A 237 10.57 -6.23 5.41
N PRO A 238 11.16 -5.86 6.55
CA PRO A 238 10.97 -6.63 7.77
C PRO A 238 9.50 -6.77 8.18
N HIS A 239 9.19 -7.85 8.91
CA HIS A 239 7.89 -8.14 9.53
C HIS A 239 6.71 -8.31 8.56
N LYS A 240 6.95 -8.87 7.36
CA LYS A 240 5.89 -9.14 6.37
C LYS A 240 5.39 -10.56 6.47
N GLU A 241 4.09 -10.71 6.26
CA GLU A 241 3.45 -12.02 6.14
C GLU A 241 2.88 -12.16 4.72
N ILE A 242 3.40 -13.13 3.98
CA ILE A 242 2.94 -13.45 2.63
C ILE A 242 1.97 -14.64 2.73
N GLU A 243 0.78 -14.48 2.17
CA GLU A 243 -0.24 -15.52 2.17
C GLU A 243 0.20 -16.76 1.37
N ALA A 244 -0.35 -17.92 1.72
CA ALA A 244 -0.10 -19.16 1.00
C ALA A 244 -0.59 -19.04 -0.46
N GLY A 245 0.20 -19.54 -1.41
CA GLY A 245 -0.06 -19.48 -2.84
C GLY A 245 0.03 -18.08 -3.47
N ALA A 246 0.42 -17.06 -2.69
CA ALA A 246 0.50 -15.70 -3.21
C ALA A 246 1.60 -15.55 -4.27
N MET A 247 1.30 -14.81 -5.33
CA MET A 247 2.27 -14.45 -6.37
C MET A 247 2.69 -12.99 -6.20
N ILE A 248 3.89 -12.77 -5.67
CA ILE A 248 4.43 -11.44 -5.42
C ILE A 248 5.31 -11.02 -6.59
N LYS A 249 4.88 -9.97 -7.28
CA LYS A 249 5.59 -9.37 -8.42
C LYS A 249 6.29 -8.06 -8.08
N ASP A 250 5.83 -7.41 -7.02
CA ASP A 250 6.28 -6.08 -6.59
C ASP A 250 6.78 -6.14 -5.15
N SER A 251 7.70 -5.25 -4.80
CA SER A 251 8.27 -5.18 -3.45
C SER A 251 7.21 -4.78 -2.40
N VAL A 252 7.23 -5.42 -1.23
CA VAL A 252 6.32 -5.12 -0.11
C VAL A 252 7.08 -4.31 0.94
N ILE A 253 6.93 -2.98 0.86
CA ILE A 253 7.66 -2.02 1.70
C ILE A 253 6.79 -1.61 2.90
N TRP A 254 5.54 -1.20 2.65
CA TRP A 254 4.59 -0.70 3.64
C TRP A 254 3.41 -1.66 3.83
N GLY A 255 2.86 -1.74 5.05
CA GLY A 255 1.77 -2.66 5.42
C GLY A 255 2.22 -4.11 5.64
N ASN A 256 1.43 -4.92 6.35
CA ASN A 256 1.74 -6.34 6.60
C ASN A 256 1.39 -7.25 5.41
N GLN A 257 0.69 -6.71 4.40
CA GLN A 257 0.23 -7.41 3.19
C GLN A 257 0.39 -6.51 1.96
N GLY A 258 1.00 -6.99 0.87
CA GLY A 258 1.12 -6.24 -0.38
C GLY A 258 -0.16 -6.26 -1.21
N ARG A 259 -0.84 -5.11 -1.40
CA ARG A 259 -1.97 -4.99 -2.35
C ARG A 259 -1.54 -4.30 -3.65
N ARG A 260 -2.04 -4.82 -4.78
CA ARG A 260 -1.74 -4.38 -6.16
C ARG A 260 -2.58 -3.18 -6.65
N ALA A 261 -3.66 -2.81 -5.94
CA ALA A 261 -4.60 -1.74 -6.31
C ALA A 261 -5.24 -1.12 -5.05
N LEU A 262 -5.58 0.17 -5.10
CA LEU A 262 -6.32 0.86 -4.03
C LEU A 262 -7.83 0.60 -4.16
N PHE A 263 -8.34 0.59 -5.39
CA PHE A 263 -9.77 0.44 -5.65
C PHE A 263 -10.17 -1.04 -5.76
N SER A 264 -11.30 -1.35 -5.14
CA SER A 264 -12.00 -2.63 -5.22
C SER A 264 -13.43 -2.38 -5.71
N ARG A 265 -14.23 -3.44 -5.84
CA ARG A 265 -15.67 -3.33 -6.16
C ARG A 265 -16.48 -2.47 -5.18
N PHE A 266 -15.95 -2.20 -3.98
CA PHE A 266 -16.61 -1.38 -2.96
C PHE A 266 -15.99 0.02 -2.81
N GLY A 267 -15.07 0.40 -3.70
CA GLY A 267 -14.21 1.56 -3.56
C GLY A 267 -12.92 1.18 -2.83
N VAL A 268 -12.35 2.14 -2.09
CA VAL A 268 -11.14 1.92 -1.28
C VAL A 268 -11.56 1.37 0.06
N SER A 269 -11.26 0.09 0.31
CA SER A 269 -11.71 -0.63 1.51
C SER A 269 -10.55 -1.21 2.30
N GLY A 270 -10.62 -1.12 3.62
CA GLY A 270 -9.60 -1.70 4.50
C GLY A 270 -9.92 -1.58 5.99
N VAL A 271 -9.17 -2.32 6.80
CA VAL A 271 -9.29 -2.30 8.26
C VAL A 271 -8.85 -0.95 8.79
N VAL A 272 -9.69 -0.33 9.63
CA VAL A 272 -9.42 0.99 10.22
C VAL A 272 -8.16 0.95 11.08
N ASN A 273 -7.31 1.97 10.96
CA ASN A 273 -6.01 2.10 11.65
C ASN A 273 -4.97 1.01 11.31
N ILE A 274 -5.23 0.17 10.31
CA ILE A 274 -4.27 -0.79 9.78
C ILE A 274 -4.06 -0.51 8.30
N ASP A 275 -5.11 -0.68 7.50
CA ASP A 275 -5.08 -0.39 6.07
C ASP A 275 -5.49 1.07 5.79
N LEU A 276 -6.52 1.56 6.50
CA LEU A 276 -7.06 2.91 6.36
C LEU A 276 -6.74 3.75 7.60
N THR A 277 -5.68 4.54 7.50
CA THR A 277 -5.26 5.49 8.53
C THR A 277 -5.62 6.94 8.13
N PRO A 278 -5.62 7.91 9.06
CA PRO A 278 -5.78 9.32 8.72
C PRO A 278 -4.78 9.82 7.66
N GLU A 279 -3.52 9.40 7.74
CA GLU A 279 -2.47 9.78 6.79
C GLU A 279 -2.76 9.23 5.39
N PHE A 280 -3.16 7.96 5.30
CA PHE A 280 -3.62 7.35 4.05
C PHE A 280 -4.78 8.13 3.46
N ALA A 281 -5.76 8.51 4.28
CA ALA A 281 -6.97 9.21 3.86
C ALA A 281 -6.65 10.62 3.33
N ALA A 282 -5.80 11.39 4.03
CA ALA A 282 -5.34 12.70 3.55
C ALA A 282 -4.54 12.60 2.23
N LYS A 283 -3.72 11.56 2.08
CA LYS A 283 -2.97 11.27 0.85
C LYS A 283 -3.91 10.88 -0.30
N LEU A 284 -4.93 10.08 -0.04
CA LEU A 284 -5.94 9.67 -1.03
C LEU A 284 -6.71 10.87 -1.57
N SER A 285 -7.13 11.79 -0.71
CA SER A 285 -7.84 12.98 -1.16
C SER A 285 -6.93 13.96 -1.90
N ALA A 286 -5.66 14.11 -1.52
CA ALA A 286 -4.69 14.88 -2.30
C ALA A 286 -4.45 14.27 -3.71
N ALA A 287 -4.38 12.93 -3.80
CA ALA A 287 -4.28 12.24 -5.08
C ALA A 287 -5.48 12.51 -5.98
N LEU A 288 -6.70 12.44 -5.42
CA LEU A 288 -7.93 12.82 -6.12
C LEU A 288 -7.88 14.28 -6.55
N GLY A 289 -7.56 15.21 -5.65
CA GLY A 289 -7.51 16.65 -5.95
C GLY A 289 -6.56 17.02 -7.09
N ALA A 290 -5.44 16.30 -7.22
CA ALA A 290 -4.50 16.47 -8.33
C ALA A 290 -5.08 16.06 -9.70
N THR A 291 -6.12 15.21 -9.73
CA THR A 291 -6.83 14.84 -10.98
C THR A 291 -7.91 15.85 -11.38
N LEU A 292 -8.31 16.73 -10.47
CA LEU A 292 -9.44 17.65 -10.66
C LEU A 292 -8.98 19.07 -11.02
N PRO A 293 -9.79 19.87 -11.74
CA PRO A 293 -9.49 21.27 -12.00
C PRO A 293 -9.33 22.08 -10.70
N LYS A 294 -8.40 23.04 -10.68
CA LYS A 294 -8.29 24.00 -9.56
C LYS A 294 -9.60 24.77 -9.39
N GLY A 295 -9.98 25.06 -8.14
CA GLY A 295 -11.20 25.79 -7.80
C GLY A 295 -12.49 24.97 -7.89
N SER A 296 -12.44 23.73 -8.39
CA SER A 296 -13.59 22.82 -8.34
C SER A 296 -13.92 22.40 -6.90
N PHE A 297 -15.15 21.94 -6.68
CA PHE A 297 -15.58 21.39 -5.41
C PHE A 297 -15.63 19.86 -5.42
N VAL A 298 -15.37 19.27 -4.26
CA VAL A 298 -15.68 17.86 -3.95
C VAL A 298 -16.63 17.82 -2.77
N ALA A 299 -17.79 17.20 -2.96
CA ALA A 299 -18.76 17.01 -1.88
C ALA A 299 -18.41 15.79 -1.02
N MET A 300 -18.52 15.89 0.30
CA MET A 300 -18.15 14.83 1.22
C MET A 300 -19.20 14.59 2.31
N ASN A 301 -19.63 13.34 2.46
CA ASN A 301 -20.43 12.89 3.59
C ASN A 301 -19.87 11.60 4.20
N ARG A 302 -20.49 11.15 5.29
CA ARG A 302 -20.13 9.92 6.00
C ARG A 302 -21.33 9.26 6.66
N ASP A 303 -21.19 8.02 7.10
CA ASP A 303 -22.15 7.34 7.99
C ASP A 303 -22.02 7.76 9.47
N THR A 304 -22.78 7.20 10.40
CA THR A 304 -22.72 7.65 11.81
C THR A 304 -21.44 7.29 12.57
N HIS A 305 -20.68 6.30 12.12
CA HIS A 305 -19.60 5.69 12.89
C HIS A 305 -18.40 6.61 13.14
N ARG A 306 -17.80 6.50 14.33
CA ARG A 306 -16.62 7.29 14.75
C ARG A 306 -15.40 7.14 13.82
N SER A 307 -15.17 5.94 13.28
CA SER A 307 -14.04 5.70 12.36
C SER A 307 -14.21 6.46 11.05
N SER A 308 -15.43 6.46 10.49
CA SER A 308 -15.76 7.22 9.29
C SER A 308 -15.65 8.72 9.54
N ARG A 309 -16.03 9.19 10.73
CA ARG A 309 -15.85 10.59 11.15
C ARG A 309 -14.38 11.01 11.15
N MET A 310 -13.51 10.18 11.72
CA MET A 310 -12.05 10.41 11.74
C MET A 310 -11.48 10.46 10.32
N LEU A 311 -11.76 9.43 9.50
CA LEU A 311 -11.23 9.33 8.14
C LEU A 311 -11.76 10.44 7.23
N LYS A 312 -13.04 10.83 7.36
CA LYS A 312 -13.59 11.98 6.65
C LYS A 312 -12.82 13.26 6.95
N ARG A 313 -12.52 13.56 8.22
CA ARG A 313 -11.76 14.78 8.58
C ARG A 313 -10.38 14.80 7.92
N ALA A 314 -9.72 13.65 7.85
CA ALA A 314 -8.45 13.53 7.15
C ALA A 314 -8.61 13.74 5.63
N LEU A 315 -9.62 13.14 5.00
CA LEU A 315 -9.93 13.36 3.57
C LEU A 315 -10.18 14.85 3.27
N VAL A 316 -10.98 15.52 4.10
CA VAL A 316 -11.28 16.96 3.98
C VAL A 316 -10.00 17.80 3.99
N SER A 317 -8.99 17.42 4.80
CA SER A 317 -7.75 18.18 4.92
C SER A 317 -6.85 18.15 3.67
N GLY A 318 -6.88 17.05 2.91
CA GLY A 318 -5.95 16.87 1.78
C GLY A 318 -6.33 17.63 0.50
N LEU A 319 -7.62 17.94 0.30
CA LEU A 319 -8.09 18.62 -0.91
C LEU A 319 -7.68 20.09 -1.00
N PRO A 320 -7.87 20.94 0.04
CA PRO A 320 -7.46 22.34 0.02
C PRO A 320 -6.02 22.57 -0.42
N GLY A 321 -5.10 21.72 0.02
CA GLY A 321 -3.67 21.80 -0.34
C GLY A 321 -3.38 21.56 -1.83
N THR A 322 -4.36 21.03 -2.57
CA THR A 322 -4.29 20.87 -4.03
C THR A 322 -5.05 21.96 -4.79
N GLY A 323 -5.61 22.94 -4.09
CA GLY A 323 -6.44 24.02 -4.66
C GLY A 323 -7.83 23.55 -5.07
N VAL A 324 -8.33 22.49 -4.43
CA VAL A 324 -9.69 21.97 -4.62
C VAL A 324 -10.49 22.29 -3.36
N ASN A 325 -11.72 22.77 -3.56
CA ASN A 325 -12.64 23.15 -2.50
C ASN A 325 -13.44 21.93 -2.02
N VAL A 326 -13.99 22.02 -0.81
CA VAL A 326 -14.75 20.93 -0.17
C VAL A 326 -16.13 21.42 0.22
N TRP A 327 -17.16 20.65 -0.16
CA TRP A 327 -18.50 20.74 0.42
C TRP A 327 -18.64 19.66 1.50
N ASP A 328 -18.71 20.03 2.77
CA ASP A 328 -19.00 19.11 3.87
C ASP A 328 -20.52 19.03 4.10
N LEU A 329 -21.11 17.85 3.81
CA LEU A 329 -22.54 17.56 3.97
C LEU A 329 -22.85 16.87 5.31
N GLY A 330 -21.91 16.80 6.25
CA GLY A 330 -22.09 16.11 7.52
C GLY A 330 -22.28 14.60 7.36
N SER A 331 -23.31 14.06 7.99
CA SER A 331 -23.80 12.68 7.76
C SER A 331 -25.17 12.70 7.14
N VAL A 332 -25.23 12.22 5.91
CA VAL A 332 -26.44 12.06 5.11
C VAL A 332 -26.32 10.75 4.35
N ALA A 333 -27.43 10.22 3.84
CA ALA A 333 -27.42 9.00 3.02
C ALA A 333 -26.65 9.21 1.69
N ILE A 334 -26.19 8.12 1.08
CA ILE A 334 -25.44 8.17 -0.20
C ILE A 334 -26.27 8.82 -1.34
N PRO A 335 -27.59 8.57 -1.48
CA PRO A 335 -28.40 9.22 -2.51
C PRO A 335 -28.39 10.75 -2.42
N VAL A 336 -28.40 11.31 -1.19
CA VAL A 336 -28.34 12.76 -0.96
C VAL A 336 -27.02 13.33 -1.46
N LEU A 337 -25.89 12.65 -1.22
CA LEU A 337 -24.60 13.05 -1.79
C LEU A 337 -24.61 13.02 -3.32
N ARG A 338 -25.11 11.94 -3.93
CA ARG A 338 -25.15 11.79 -5.39
C ARG A 338 -25.99 12.88 -6.05
N HIS A 339 -27.15 13.17 -5.47
CA HIS A 339 -28.01 14.25 -5.90
C HIS A 339 -27.34 15.62 -5.78
N PHE A 340 -26.74 15.91 -4.62
CA PHE A 340 -26.04 17.17 -4.38
C PHE A 340 -24.91 17.42 -5.38
N VAL A 341 -24.10 16.39 -5.67
CA VAL A 341 -23.03 16.48 -6.67
C VAL A 341 -23.61 16.78 -8.06
N ARG A 342 -24.67 16.06 -8.46
CA ARG A 342 -25.28 16.21 -9.80
C ARG A 342 -25.93 17.58 -10.01
N GLN A 343 -26.50 18.18 -8.96
CA GLN A 343 -27.19 19.47 -9.06
C GLN A 343 -26.22 20.66 -9.19
N ARG A 344 -24.96 20.51 -8.78
CA ARG A 344 -24.00 21.62 -8.68
C ARG A 344 -22.91 21.56 -9.76
N LYS A 345 -22.94 22.52 -10.67
CA LYS A 345 -22.00 22.60 -11.82
C LYS A 345 -20.53 22.80 -11.43
N ASP A 346 -20.27 23.38 -10.27
CA ASP A 346 -18.94 23.60 -9.70
C ASP A 346 -18.38 22.36 -8.97
N THR A 347 -19.21 21.35 -8.73
CA THR A 347 -18.84 20.14 -8.00
C THR A 347 -18.43 19.04 -8.99
N SER A 348 -17.15 18.66 -8.95
CA SER A 348 -16.54 17.73 -9.92
C SER A 348 -16.48 16.28 -9.44
N SER A 349 -16.68 16.04 -8.14
CA SER A 349 -16.63 14.70 -7.55
C SER A 349 -17.33 14.69 -6.18
N GLY A 350 -17.60 13.49 -5.66
CA GLY A 350 -18.02 13.31 -4.27
C GLY A 350 -17.27 12.16 -3.59
N ILE A 351 -17.22 12.20 -2.26
CA ILE A 351 -16.67 11.12 -1.42
C ILE A 351 -17.66 10.76 -0.32
N HIS A 352 -17.96 9.47 -0.19
CA HIS A 352 -18.72 8.91 0.92
C HIS A 352 -17.84 7.96 1.73
N VAL A 353 -17.81 8.16 3.05
CA VAL A 353 -17.06 7.30 3.99
C VAL A 353 -18.03 6.54 4.89
N ARG A 354 -17.93 5.21 4.93
CA ARG A 354 -18.79 4.38 5.77
C ARG A 354 -18.08 3.17 6.34
N LEU A 355 -18.61 2.62 7.42
CA LEU A 355 -18.33 1.26 7.84
C LEU A 355 -18.80 0.28 6.75
N SER A 356 -18.04 -0.78 6.54
CA SER A 356 -18.43 -1.81 5.60
C SER A 356 -19.71 -2.49 6.09
N PRO A 357 -20.73 -2.68 5.24
CA PRO A 357 -21.95 -3.36 5.64
C PRO A 357 -21.70 -4.84 5.99
N PHE A 358 -20.52 -5.38 5.69
CA PHE A 358 -20.16 -6.79 5.89
C PHE A 358 -19.19 -7.04 7.05
N ASP A 359 -18.44 -6.03 7.52
CA ASP A 359 -17.45 -6.18 8.61
C ASP A 359 -17.31 -4.86 9.40
N GLN A 360 -17.51 -4.94 10.71
CA GLN A 360 -17.44 -3.80 11.65
C GLN A 360 -16.03 -3.22 11.85
N ARG A 361 -14.99 -3.89 11.33
CA ARG A 361 -13.60 -3.43 11.43
C ARG A 361 -13.14 -2.73 10.15
N VAL A 362 -13.90 -2.88 9.07
CA VAL A 362 -13.55 -2.40 7.73
C VAL A 362 -14.32 -1.12 7.43
N VAL A 363 -13.66 -0.14 6.84
CA VAL A 363 -14.29 1.06 6.27
C VAL A 363 -14.19 1.01 4.75
N ASP A 364 -15.24 1.48 4.08
CA ASP A 364 -15.29 1.74 2.64
C ASP A 364 -15.24 3.26 2.40
N ILE A 365 -14.33 3.71 1.54
CA ILE A 365 -14.29 5.06 0.97
C ILE A 365 -14.75 4.95 -0.49
N ARG A 366 -15.92 5.50 -0.79
CA ARG A 366 -16.47 5.54 -2.15
C ARG A 366 -16.25 6.91 -2.77
N ILE A 367 -15.68 6.92 -3.96
CA ILE A 367 -15.49 8.13 -4.75
C ILE A 367 -16.48 8.09 -5.92
N ILE A 368 -17.20 9.19 -6.13
CA ILE A 368 -18.18 9.36 -7.21
C ILE A 368 -17.76 10.50 -8.14
N ASP A 369 -18.17 10.44 -9.40
CA ASP A 369 -17.88 11.47 -10.39
C ASP A 369 -18.85 12.67 -10.30
N GLY A 370 -18.62 13.70 -11.12
CA GLY A 370 -19.47 14.90 -11.18
C GLY A 370 -20.89 14.66 -11.71
N GLN A 371 -21.23 13.45 -12.18
CA GLN A 371 -22.60 13.07 -12.53
C GLN A 371 -23.30 12.35 -11.37
N GLY A 372 -22.62 12.17 -10.23
CA GLY A 372 -23.11 11.41 -9.10
C GLY A 372 -23.03 9.89 -9.31
N LEU A 373 -22.29 9.41 -10.31
CA LEU A 373 -22.09 7.99 -10.60
C LEU A 373 -20.79 7.48 -9.97
N ASN A 374 -20.59 6.17 -9.91
CA ASN A 374 -19.31 5.62 -9.47
C ASN A 374 -18.20 6.00 -10.45
N GLN A 375 -16.97 6.18 -9.95
CA GLN A 375 -15.82 6.49 -10.79
C GLN A 375 -15.61 5.43 -11.88
N SER A 376 -15.19 5.87 -13.06
CA SER A 376 -14.80 4.96 -14.14
C SER A 376 -13.44 4.33 -13.84
N GLY A 377 -13.19 3.13 -14.36
CA GLY A 377 -11.90 2.45 -14.14
C GLY A 377 -10.68 3.20 -14.69
N SER A 378 -10.84 4.15 -15.62
CA SER A 378 -9.75 5.04 -16.06
C SER A 378 -9.47 6.15 -15.05
N SER A 379 -10.52 6.71 -14.44
CA SER A 379 -10.43 7.70 -13.37
C SER A 379 -9.79 7.11 -12.10
N GLU A 380 -10.22 5.92 -11.68
CA GLU A 380 -9.63 5.19 -10.55
C GLU A 380 -8.12 4.99 -10.73
N ARG A 381 -7.68 4.55 -11.93
CA ARG A 381 -6.25 4.40 -12.24
C ARG A 381 -5.48 5.71 -12.23
N ALA A 382 -6.11 6.84 -12.59
CA ALA A 382 -5.46 8.15 -12.52
C ALA A 382 -5.22 8.56 -11.06
N ILE A 383 -6.21 8.33 -10.18
CA ILE A 383 -6.10 8.56 -8.75
C ILE A 383 -5.02 7.66 -8.14
N GLU A 384 -5.03 6.36 -8.45
CA GLU A 384 -4.01 5.39 -8.00
C GLU A 384 -2.60 5.80 -8.42
N ARG A 385 -2.43 6.18 -9.69
CA ARG A 385 -1.14 6.62 -10.20
C ARG A 385 -0.60 7.82 -9.42
N ASN A 386 -1.44 8.83 -9.17
CA ASN A 386 -1.04 10.01 -8.40
C ASN A 386 -0.75 9.65 -6.94
N PHE A 387 -1.54 8.74 -6.36
CA PHE A 387 -1.34 8.26 -4.99
C PHE A 387 -0.01 7.52 -4.81
N PHE A 388 0.30 6.56 -5.68
CA PHE A 388 1.52 5.75 -5.57
C PHE A 388 2.78 6.50 -5.97
N ARG A 389 2.69 7.41 -6.95
CA ARG A 389 3.84 8.26 -7.36
C ARG A 389 4.06 9.46 -6.44
N GLU A 390 3.14 9.72 -5.52
CA GLU A 390 3.11 10.92 -4.70
C GLU A 390 3.14 12.23 -5.51
N ASP A 391 2.59 12.18 -6.72
CA ASP A 391 2.50 13.31 -7.64
C ASP A 391 1.27 14.16 -7.28
N PHE A 392 1.44 14.97 -6.23
CA PHE A 392 0.40 15.83 -5.71
C PHE A 392 0.58 17.25 -6.21
N ARG A 393 -0.48 17.81 -6.80
CA ARG A 393 -0.54 19.26 -7.01
C ARG A 393 -0.47 19.96 -5.66
N ARG A 394 0.47 20.90 -5.50
CA ARG A 394 0.55 21.79 -4.34
C ARG A 394 0.07 23.18 -4.75
N ALA A 395 -0.96 23.67 -4.08
CA ALA A 395 -1.49 25.01 -4.30
C ALA A 395 -0.57 26.07 -3.67
N PHE A 396 -0.46 27.23 -4.31
CA PHE A 396 0.12 28.42 -3.69
C PHE A 396 -0.80 28.95 -2.59
N LEU A 397 -0.27 29.81 -1.72
CA LEU A 397 -0.97 30.31 -0.53
C LEU A 397 -2.35 30.94 -0.85
N ASP A 398 -2.43 31.66 -1.96
CA ASP A 398 -3.62 32.34 -2.47
C ASP A 398 -4.58 31.42 -3.25
N GLU A 399 -4.15 30.20 -3.56
CA GLU A 399 -4.92 29.19 -4.29
C GLU A 399 -5.40 28.04 -3.38
N ILE A 400 -5.15 28.10 -2.06
CA ILE A 400 -5.60 27.07 -1.12
C ILE A 400 -7.12 26.98 -1.16
N GLY A 401 -7.65 25.77 -1.34
CA GLY A 401 -9.09 25.54 -1.42
C GLY A 401 -9.82 25.82 -0.11
N VAL A 402 -11.11 26.11 -0.20
CA VAL A 402 -11.96 26.37 0.96
C VAL A 402 -12.72 25.13 1.41
N ILE A 403 -12.98 25.03 2.71
CA ILE A 403 -13.90 24.04 3.28
C ILE A 403 -15.19 24.76 3.62
N ALA A 404 -16.26 24.45 2.90
CA ALA A 404 -17.59 25.02 3.09
C ALA A 404 -18.58 23.94 3.54
N TYR A 405 -19.59 24.32 4.31
CA TYR A 405 -20.62 23.40 4.80
C TYR A 405 -21.90 23.56 3.99
N ALA A 406 -22.46 22.45 3.52
CA ALA A 406 -23.70 22.47 2.76
C ALA A 406 -24.88 22.85 3.65
N HIS A 407 -25.75 23.73 3.14
CA HIS A 407 -26.98 24.13 3.83
C HIS A 407 -28.12 23.19 3.45
N GLU A 408 -28.73 22.53 4.44
CA GLU A 408 -29.94 21.70 4.29
C GLU A 408 -29.98 20.75 3.07
N PRO A 409 -28.95 19.90 2.84
CA PRO A 409 -28.89 19.03 1.66
C PRO A 409 -30.01 17.98 1.61
N ILE A 410 -30.58 17.60 2.77
CA ILE A 410 -31.72 16.67 2.84
C ILE A 410 -32.96 17.34 2.26
N THR A 411 -33.25 18.59 2.66
CA THR A 411 -34.40 19.35 2.16
C THR A 411 -34.30 19.58 0.64
N GLU A 412 -33.12 19.95 0.13
CA GLU A 412 -32.88 20.08 -1.31
C GLU A 412 -33.21 18.77 -2.07
N TYR A 413 -32.84 17.62 -1.50
CA TYR A 413 -33.14 16.30 -2.05
C TYR A 413 -34.63 15.97 -1.99
N THR A 414 -35.28 16.15 -0.83
CA THR A 414 -36.70 15.81 -0.65
C THR A 414 -37.60 16.67 -1.51
N ASP A 415 -37.33 17.98 -1.60
CA ASP A 415 -38.11 18.90 -2.43
C ASP A 415 -38.02 18.54 -3.91
N ASP A 416 -36.82 18.15 -4.38
CA ASP A 416 -36.64 17.71 -5.75
C ASP A 416 -37.32 16.37 -6.02
N PHE A 417 -37.24 15.42 -5.09
CA PHE A 417 -37.97 14.15 -5.17
C PHE A 417 -39.48 14.38 -5.30
N MET A 418 -40.05 15.25 -4.47
CA MET A 418 -41.48 15.55 -4.46
C MET A 418 -41.99 16.17 -5.77
N ARG A 419 -41.12 16.80 -6.58
CA ARG A 419 -41.48 17.32 -7.92
C ARG A 419 -41.64 16.23 -8.97
N HIS A 420 -41.10 15.03 -8.73
CA HIS A 420 -41.10 13.92 -9.68
C HIS A 420 -42.21 12.89 -9.40
N VAL A 421 -43.04 13.11 -8.37
CA VAL A 421 -44.12 12.22 -7.97
C VAL A 421 -45.45 12.96 -7.87
N ASP A 422 -46.55 12.27 -8.16
CA ASP A 422 -47.90 12.82 -7.94
C ASP A 422 -48.30 12.63 -6.47
N ALA A 423 -47.84 13.55 -5.63
CA ALA A 423 -48.07 13.50 -4.20
C ALA A 423 -49.56 13.53 -3.83
N GLN A 424 -50.41 14.16 -4.64
CA GLN A 424 -51.85 14.21 -4.36
C GLN A 424 -52.50 12.86 -4.58
N ARG A 425 -52.20 12.17 -5.70
CA ARG A 425 -52.72 10.81 -5.93
C ARG A 425 -52.29 9.83 -4.85
N ILE A 426 -51.05 9.93 -4.37
CA ILE A 426 -50.54 9.06 -3.30
C ILE A 426 -51.29 9.32 -1.98
N ARG A 427 -51.54 10.60 -1.64
CA ARG A 427 -52.35 10.97 -0.47
C ARG A 427 -53.79 10.49 -0.58
N ASP A 428 -54.41 10.66 -1.74
CA ASP A 428 -55.81 10.27 -1.98
C ASP A 428 -56.00 8.75 -1.86
N TYR A 429 -54.99 7.96 -2.23
CA TYR A 429 -55.01 6.50 -2.06
C TYR A 429 -54.84 6.07 -0.60
N GLY A 430 -53.98 6.75 0.16
CA GLY A 430 -53.75 6.46 1.58
C GLY A 430 -53.00 5.15 1.82
N PHE A 431 -51.77 5.05 1.29
CA PHE A 431 -50.94 3.86 1.47
C PHE A 431 -50.60 3.61 2.95
N LYS A 432 -50.61 2.34 3.35
CA LYS A 432 -50.12 1.84 4.62
C LYS A 432 -48.94 0.89 4.40
N LEU A 433 -47.77 1.27 4.88
CA LEU A 433 -46.51 0.58 4.63
C LEU A 433 -45.84 0.12 5.92
N VAL A 434 -45.07 -0.96 5.85
CA VAL A 434 -44.08 -1.30 6.88
C VAL A 434 -42.71 -1.01 6.31
N CYS A 435 -41.93 -0.13 6.96
CA CYS A 435 -40.62 0.28 6.45
C CYS A 435 -39.52 -0.06 7.46
N ASP A 436 -38.56 -0.90 7.05
CA ASP A 436 -37.35 -1.21 7.81
C ASP A 436 -36.18 -0.35 7.32
N TYR A 437 -35.70 0.54 8.19
CA TYR A 437 -34.63 1.48 7.89
C TYR A 437 -33.23 0.92 8.15
N SER A 438 -33.13 -0.34 8.62
CA SER A 438 -31.86 -1.03 8.91
C SER A 438 -30.87 -0.21 9.75
N HIS A 439 -31.36 0.62 10.67
CA HIS A 439 -30.54 1.54 11.49
C HIS A 439 -29.70 2.58 10.70
N GLY A 440 -30.00 2.77 9.41
CA GLY A 440 -29.25 3.64 8.50
C GLY A 440 -29.72 5.10 8.48
N LEU A 441 -28.91 5.96 7.84
CA LEU A 441 -29.18 7.40 7.71
C LEU A 441 -30.33 7.75 6.75
N ALA A 442 -30.78 6.79 5.95
CA ALA A 442 -31.90 7.00 5.02
C ALA A 442 -33.23 7.23 5.75
N GLY A 443 -33.34 6.84 7.02
CA GLY A 443 -34.56 7.01 7.82
C GLY A 443 -35.02 8.46 7.93
N ASP A 444 -34.10 9.38 8.19
CA ASP A 444 -34.43 10.81 8.32
C ASP A 444 -34.99 11.36 7.00
N THR A 445 -34.35 11.03 5.88
CA THR A 445 -34.77 11.49 4.54
C THR A 445 -36.10 10.87 4.08
N LEU A 446 -36.29 9.56 4.27
CA LEU A 446 -37.52 8.91 3.84
C LEU A 446 -38.72 9.25 4.72
N ALA A 447 -38.53 9.46 6.02
CA ALA A 447 -39.61 9.86 6.91
C ALA A 447 -40.26 11.17 6.44
N ASP A 448 -39.45 12.17 6.06
CA ASP A 448 -39.94 13.45 5.53
C ASP A 448 -40.71 13.27 4.21
N ILE A 449 -40.21 12.41 3.32
CA ILE A 449 -40.89 12.07 2.06
C ILE A 449 -42.25 11.40 2.33
N PHE A 450 -42.29 10.38 3.18
CA PHE A 450 -43.54 9.67 3.49
C PHE A 450 -44.58 10.57 4.16
N ASN A 451 -44.14 11.44 5.06
CA ASN A 451 -45.01 12.44 5.68
C ASN A 451 -45.57 13.40 4.62
N GLY A 452 -44.73 13.91 3.70
CA GLY A 452 -45.18 14.77 2.60
C GLY A 452 -46.16 14.08 1.63
N LEU A 453 -46.03 12.76 1.49
CA LEU A 453 -46.91 11.91 0.69
C LEU A 453 -48.15 11.40 1.43
N GLY A 454 -48.29 11.69 2.73
CA GLY A 454 -49.41 11.23 3.56
C GLY A 454 -49.52 9.71 3.68
N VAL A 455 -48.38 9.01 3.68
CA VAL A 455 -48.31 7.55 3.81
C VAL A 455 -48.30 7.16 5.29
N ASP A 456 -49.15 6.21 5.69
CA ASP A 456 -49.15 5.62 7.03
C ASP A 456 -48.02 4.57 7.13
N VAL A 457 -46.90 4.95 7.74
CA VAL A 457 -45.71 4.09 7.83
C VAL A 457 -45.55 3.54 9.23
N VAL A 458 -45.39 2.22 9.31
CA VAL A 458 -44.95 1.51 10.53
C VAL A 458 -43.43 1.34 10.47
N PRO A 459 -42.66 2.12 11.27
CA PRO A 459 -41.21 2.09 11.21
C PRO A 459 -40.62 0.89 11.97
N LEU A 460 -39.72 0.16 11.32
CA LEU A 460 -38.85 -0.85 11.92
C LEU A 460 -37.40 -0.37 11.88
N ASN A 461 -36.64 -0.64 12.94
CA ASN A 461 -35.21 -0.28 13.05
C ASN A 461 -34.88 1.17 12.68
N ALA A 462 -35.81 2.11 12.92
CA ALA A 462 -35.66 3.53 12.53
C ALA A 462 -34.62 4.30 13.35
N ARG A 463 -34.26 3.80 14.55
CA ARG A 463 -33.23 4.44 15.37
C ARG A 463 -31.85 4.10 14.81
N MET A 464 -31.08 5.14 14.53
CA MET A 464 -29.66 5.00 14.20
C MET A 464 -28.89 4.30 15.33
N ASP A 465 -28.11 3.29 14.96
CA ASP A 465 -27.29 2.52 15.88
C ASP A 465 -25.93 2.22 15.23
N GLU A 466 -24.88 2.86 15.76
CA GLU A 466 -23.51 2.71 15.26
C GLU A 466 -23.00 1.25 15.31
N THR A 467 -23.57 0.41 16.20
CA THR A 467 -23.17 -0.99 16.35
C THR A 467 -23.83 -1.92 15.34
N LYS A 468 -24.85 -1.44 14.62
CA LYS A 468 -25.65 -2.24 13.68
C LYS A 468 -25.52 -1.81 12.22
N LEU A 469 -24.49 -1.01 11.92
CA LEU A 469 -24.20 -0.56 10.55
C LEU A 469 -23.65 -1.68 9.65
N ALA A 470 -23.11 -2.75 10.25
CA ALA A 470 -22.76 -3.98 9.54
C ALA A 470 -23.74 -5.09 9.93
N MET A 471 -24.35 -5.73 8.93
CA MET A 471 -25.38 -6.75 9.14
C MET A 471 -25.05 -7.98 8.30
N LEU A 472 -25.06 -9.15 8.96
CA LEU A 472 -24.82 -10.41 8.27
C LEU A 472 -26.02 -10.76 7.38
N GLN A 473 -25.78 -11.46 6.26
CA GLN A 473 -26.84 -11.85 5.33
C GLN A 473 -27.98 -12.65 5.98
N GLY A 474 -27.67 -13.48 7.00
CA GLY A 474 -28.68 -14.23 7.74
C GLY A 474 -29.63 -13.31 8.51
N GLU A 475 -29.07 -12.37 9.27
CA GLU A 475 -29.85 -11.37 10.02
C GLU A 475 -30.68 -10.48 9.09
N PHE A 476 -30.12 -10.12 7.94
CA PHE A 476 -30.84 -9.35 6.92
C PHE A 476 -32.10 -10.09 6.42
N LYS A 477 -31.96 -11.38 6.08
CA LYS A 477 -33.10 -12.22 5.67
C LYS A 477 -34.10 -12.46 6.80
N ASP A 478 -33.63 -12.62 8.03
CA ASP A 478 -34.50 -12.77 9.19
C ASP A 478 -35.33 -11.50 9.43
N ASN A 479 -34.75 -10.32 9.20
CA ASN A 479 -35.47 -9.05 9.27
C ASN A 479 -36.52 -8.94 8.16
N GLN A 480 -36.23 -9.36 6.92
CA GLN A 480 -37.22 -9.44 5.84
C GLN A 480 -38.39 -10.37 6.21
N ALA A 481 -38.09 -11.56 6.75
CA ALA A 481 -39.12 -12.52 7.15
C ALA A 481 -39.98 -11.99 8.31
N LYS A 482 -39.39 -11.28 9.28
CA LYS A 482 -40.13 -10.61 10.35
C LYS A 482 -41.00 -9.48 9.80
N MET A 483 -40.47 -8.67 8.90
CA MET A 483 -41.21 -7.60 8.23
C MET A 483 -42.43 -8.16 7.50
N GLY A 484 -42.29 -9.25 6.74
CA GLY A 484 -43.42 -9.88 6.05
C GLY A 484 -44.53 -10.38 6.98
N LYS A 485 -44.16 -10.94 8.15
CA LYS A 485 -45.15 -11.29 9.18
C LYS A 485 -45.89 -10.07 9.71
N ILE A 486 -45.20 -8.94 9.89
CA ILE A 486 -45.78 -7.68 10.37
C ILE A 486 -46.70 -7.07 9.31
N VAL A 487 -46.27 -7.05 8.03
CA VAL A 487 -47.08 -6.59 6.89
C VAL A 487 -48.41 -7.33 6.86
N HIS A 488 -48.35 -8.67 6.88
CA HIS A 488 -49.53 -9.52 6.87
C HIS A 488 -50.44 -9.28 8.10
N ALA A 489 -49.85 -9.21 9.29
CA ALA A 489 -50.61 -9.02 10.54
C ALA A 489 -51.30 -7.65 10.64
N LEU A 490 -50.71 -6.61 10.06
CA LEU A 490 -51.23 -5.24 10.09
C LEU A 490 -52.14 -4.91 8.90
N GLY A 491 -52.26 -5.82 7.93
CA GLY A 491 -52.95 -5.57 6.66
C GLY A 491 -52.34 -4.39 5.89
N ALA A 492 -51.01 -4.22 5.96
CA ALA A 492 -50.30 -3.22 5.19
C ALA A 492 -50.21 -3.67 3.72
N GLN A 493 -50.17 -2.72 2.77
CA GLN A 493 -50.17 -3.07 1.35
C GLN A 493 -48.80 -3.55 0.86
N MET A 494 -47.70 -3.16 1.50
CA MET A 494 -46.37 -3.68 1.20
C MET A 494 -45.38 -3.39 2.34
N GLY A 495 -44.31 -4.17 2.37
CA GLY A 495 -43.12 -3.93 3.19
C GLY A 495 -41.95 -3.46 2.34
N VAL A 496 -41.15 -2.53 2.87
CA VAL A 496 -39.92 -2.06 2.24
C VAL A 496 -38.79 -2.12 3.26
N GLN A 497 -37.71 -2.81 2.93
CA GLN A 497 -36.48 -2.75 3.70
C GLN A 497 -35.41 -2.03 2.89
N LEU A 498 -34.76 -1.05 3.51
CA LEU A 498 -33.61 -0.34 2.94
C LEU A 498 -32.32 -1.03 3.35
N ASP A 499 -31.30 -0.97 2.49
CA ASP A 499 -29.94 -1.22 2.95
C ASP A 499 -29.42 -0.04 3.80
N VAL A 500 -28.38 -0.28 4.60
CA VAL A 500 -27.78 0.74 5.49
C VAL A 500 -27.32 1.99 4.72
N GLY A 501 -26.92 1.83 3.46
CA GLY A 501 -26.49 2.92 2.58
C GLY A 501 -27.62 3.74 1.95
N GLY A 502 -28.86 3.23 1.97
CA GLY A 502 -30.02 3.83 1.33
C GLY A 502 -30.01 3.78 -0.19
N GLU A 503 -29.22 2.90 -0.82
CA GLU A 503 -29.13 2.75 -2.28
C GLU A 503 -29.90 1.54 -2.81
N LYS A 504 -30.29 0.60 -1.94
CA LYS A 504 -31.05 -0.59 -2.30
C LYS A 504 -32.32 -0.70 -1.48
N ILE A 505 -33.36 -1.21 -2.13
CA ILE A 505 -34.63 -1.55 -1.52
C ILE A 505 -34.92 -3.03 -1.73
N PHE A 506 -35.61 -3.62 -0.76
CA PHE A 506 -36.10 -4.99 -0.82
C PHE A 506 -37.57 -4.98 -0.45
N LEU A 507 -38.38 -5.69 -1.23
CA LEU A 507 -39.83 -5.56 -1.20
C LEU A 507 -40.48 -6.82 -0.63
N VAL A 508 -41.58 -6.60 0.09
CA VAL A 508 -42.46 -7.65 0.57
C VAL A 508 -43.89 -7.29 0.17
N ASP A 509 -44.62 -8.24 -0.41
CA ASP A 509 -46.03 -8.04 -0.80
C ASP A 509 -46.98 -8.02 0.41
N GLU A 510 -48.25 -7.74 0.16
CA GLU A 510 -49.32 -7.71 1.15
C GLU A 510 -49.59 -9.09 1.79
N GLN A 511 -49.18 -10.19 1.15
CA GLN A 511 -49.24 -11.54 1.73
C GLN A 511 -48.04 -11.84 2.64
N GLY A 512 -47.07 -10.93 2.73
CA GLY A 512 -45.86 -11.10 3.53
C GLY A 512 -44.78 -11.92 2.84
N GLN A 513 -44.86 -12.13 1.53
CA GLN A 513 -43.83 -12.83 0.75
C GLN A 513 -42.78 -11.85 0.23
N VAL A 514 -41.51 -12.26 0.34
CA VAL A 514 -40.39 -11.48 -0.17
C VAL A 514 -40.36 -11.58 -1.69
N LEU A 515 -40.40 -10.43 -2.37
CA LEU A 515 -40.18 -10.37 -3.81
C LEU A 515 -38.69 -10.58 -4.11
N ASP A 516 -38.39 -11.39 -5.10
CA ASP A 516 -37.01 -11.54 -5.57
C ASP A 516 -36.54 -10.31 -6.37
N ASP A 517 -35.23 -10.11 -6.38
CA ASP A 517 -34.59 -8.93 -6.98
C ASP A 517 -34.91 -8.74 -8.47
N VAL A 518 -35.11 -9.84 -9.22
CA VAL A 518 -35.39 -9.78 -10.67
C VAL A 518 -36.82 -9.32 -10.91
N THR A 519 -37.77 -9.85 -10.16
CA THR A 519 -39.17 -9.44 -10.22
C THR A 519 -39.34 -7.98 -9.78
N ALA A 520 -38.68 -7.56 -8.70
CA ALA A 520 -38.70 -6.18 -8.24
C ALA A 520 -38.12 -5.21 -9.29
N ALA A 521 -37.01 -5.57 -9.94
CA ALA A 521 -36.43 -4.78 -11.02
C ALA A 521 -37.34 -4.70 -12.26
N ALA A 522 -37.98 -5.80 -12.64
CA ALA A 522 -38.93 -5.84 -13.76
C ALA A 522 -40.15 -4.93 -13.50
N LEU A 523 -40.69 -4.95 -12.28
CA LEU A 523 -41.79 -4.07 -11.87
C LEU A 523 -41.40 -2.59 -11.95
N LEU A 524 -40.21 -2.23 -11.45
CA LEU A 524 -39.72 -0.85 -11.54
C LEU A 524 -39.51 -0.39 -12.98
N LEU A 525 -39.02 -1.28 -13.85
CA LEU A 525 -38.88 -1.00 -15.29
C LEU A 525 -40.25 -0.77 -15.93
N GLU A 526 -41.23 -1.60 -15.63
CA GLU A 526 -42.60 -1.46 -16.13
C GLU A 526 -43.21 -0.11 -15.69
N LEU A 527 -43.09 0.26 -14.41
CA LEU A 527 -43.55 1.55 -13.90
C LEU A 527 -42.85 2.73 -14.57
N ALA A 528 -41.54 2.65 -14.81
CA ALA A 528 -40.79 3.68 -15.51
C ALA A 528 -41.26 3.85 -16.96
N LEU A 529 -41.54 2.75 -17.66
CA LEU A 529 -42.09 2.77 -19.02
C LEU A 529 -43.51 3.35 -19.06
N TYR A 530 -44.35 3.05 -18.06
CA TYR A 530 -45.68 3.65 -17.92
C TYR A 530 -45.63 5.16 -17.66
N ALA A 531 -44.68 5.62 -16.85
CA ALA A 531 -44.51 7.04 -16.54
C ALA A 531 -43.90 7.83 -17.71
N HIS A 532 -43.11 7.17 -18.57
CA HIS A 532 -42.41 7.81 -19.69
C HIS A 532 -42.59 7.06 -21.02
N PRO A 533 -43.83 6.94 -21.53
CA PRO A 533 -44.11 6.20 -22.76
C PRO A 533 -43.38 6.84 -23.95
N GLY A 534 -42.58 6.03 -24.66
CA GLY A 534 -41.91 6.43 -25.90
C GLY A 534 -40.59 7.20 -25.73
N ARG A 535 -40.04 7.31 -24.50
CA ARG A 535 -38.64 7.73 -24.30
C ARG A 535 -37.75 6.48 -24.25
N PRO A 536 -36.65 6.43 -25.03
CA PRO A 536 -35.76 5.28 -25.09
C PRO A 536 -35.03 5.02 -23.77
#